data_AF-A0A7L4R296-F1
#
_entry.id   AF-A0A7L4R296-F1
#
_cell.length_a   1.000
_cell.length_b   1.000
_cell.length_c   1.000
_cell.angle_alpha   90.00
_cell.angle_beta   90.00
_cell.angle_gamma   90.00
#
_symmetry.space_group_name_H-M   'P 1'
#
loop_
_entity.id
_entity.type
_entity.pdbx_description
1 polymer ?
#
loop_
_entity_poly.entity_id
_entity_poly.type
_entity_poly.pdbx_seq_one_letter_code
_entity_poly.pdbx_strand_id
1 'polypeptide(L)'
;EMREEMETALLEDGIIVEEVLLRNVRLPEKVADAIESKLQADQEAQRMVFVKQKEQLEAERKIIEANGAANATIVRATGEAEALRLINLELAKNPKLINYKYIQMLEGQEVQTLIVPADQGIILDATK
;
A
#
# COMPACT_ATOMS: atom_id res chain seq x y z
N GLU A 1 38.87 46.34 10.95
CA GLU A 1 38.09 47.44 10.33
C GLU A 1 37.23 48.17 11.37
N MET A 2 35.94 47.85 11.60
CA MET A 2 35.08 48.65 12.52
C MET A 2 35.63 48.85 13.95
N ARG A 3 36.27 47.82 14.53
CA ARG A 3 36.89 47.92 15.86
C ARG A 3 38.04 48.93 15.89
N GLU A 4 38.92 48.90 14.90
CA GLU A 4 40.11 49.75 14.83
C GLU A 4 39.74 51.23 14.63
N GLU A 5 38.70 51.49 13.83
CA GLU A 5 38.17 52.84 13.64
C GLU A 5 37.56 53.40 14.94
N MET A 6 36.79 52.61 15.69
CA MET A 6 36.24 53.04 16.97
C MET A 6 37.30 53.18 18.07
N GLU A 7 38.28 52.27 18.11
CA GLU A 7 39.37 52.31 19.08
C GLU A 7 40.20 53.58 18.91
N THR A 8 40.53 53.97 17.67
CA THR A 8 41.29 55.18 17.37
C THR A 8 40.55 56.46 17.79
N ALA A 9 39.25 56.55 17.51
CA ALA A 9 38.44 57.74 17.84
C ALA A 9 38.19 57.88 19.36
N LEU A 10 38.06 56.77 20.09
CA LEU A 10 37.79 56.76 21.52
C LEU A 10 39.06 56.80 22.38
N LEU A 11 40.22 56.47 21.79
CA LEU A 11 41.54 56.64 22.40
C LEU A 11 41.88 58.11 22.67
N GLU A 12 41.41 59.04 21.82
CA GLU A 12 41.58 60.48 22.02
C GLU A 12 40.87 60.96 23.31
N ASP A 13 39.78 60.30 23.70
CA ASP A 13 39.02 60.56 24.94
C ASP A 13 39.43 59.63 26.11
N GLY A 14 40.45 58.79 25.94
CA GLY A 14 40.98 57.89 26.97
C GLY A 14 40.11 56.66 27.28
N ILE A 15 39.21 56.27 26.37
CA ILE A 15 38.29 55.13 26.54
C ILE A 15 38.87 53.89 25.81
N ILE A 16 39.01 52.77 26.53
CA ILE A 16 39.52 51.50 25.99
C ILE A 16 38.33 50.63 25.55
N VAL A 17 38.30 50.26 24.27
CA VAL A 17 37.23 49.43 23.67
C VAL A 17 37.61 47.95 23.79
N GLU A 18 36.90 47.20 24.64
CA GLU A 18 37.19 45.77 24.89
C GLU A 18 36.51 44.84 23.87
N GLU A 19 35.23 45.08 23.55
CA GLU A 19 34.47 44.28 22.58
C GLU A 19 33.42 45.13 21.84
N VAL A 20 33.28 44.94 20.52
CA VAL A 20 32.25 45.60 19.69
C VAL A 20 31.21 44.56 19.29
N LEU A 21 30.06 44.54 19.98
CA LEU A 21 28.91 43.74 19.58
C LEU A 21 28.08 44.48 18.53
N LEU A 22 28.03 43.95 17.31
CA LEU A 22 27.00 44.34 16.34
C LEU A 22 25.63 43.88 16.84
N ARG A 23 24.81 44.84 17.31
CA ARG A 23 23.41 44.59 17.63
C ARG A 23 22.52 45.15 16.52
N ASN A 24 21.91 44.23 15.76
CA ASN A 24 20.94 44.45 14.68
C ASN A 24 21.49 45.05 13.37
N VAL A 25 21.94 44.17 12.47
CA VAL A 25 22.03 44.47 11.04
C VAL A 25 20.61 44.45 10.46
N ARG A 26 19.97 45.63 10.33
CA ARG A 26 18.69 45.72 9.63
C ARG A 26 18.94 45.54 8.14
N LEU A 27 18.60 44.38 7.59
CA LEU A 27 18.57 44.18 6.14
C LEU A 27 17.49 45.09 5.53
N PRO A 28 17.76 45.74 4.37
CA PRO A 28 16.73 46.49 3.66
C PRO A 28 15.58 45.56 3.25
N GLU A 29 14.33 46.01 3.40
CA GLU A 29 13.10 45.19 3.23
C GLU A 29 13.11 44.36 1.93
N LYS A 30 13.59 44.95 0.82
CA LYS A 30 13.69 44.27 -0.48
C LYS A 30 14.52 42.98 -0.47
N VAL A 31 15.56 42.91 0.37
CA VAL A 31 16.43 41.73 0.46
C VAL A 31 15.77 40.65 1.31
N ALA A 32 15.07 41.05 2.39
CA ALA A 32 14.31 40.13 3.23
C ALA A 32 13.18 39.45 2.42
N ASP A 33 12.41 40.23 1.65
CA ASP A 33 11.33 39.72 0.79
C ASP A 33 11.84 38.72 -0.27
N ALA A 34 13.00 39.02 -0.87
CA ALA A 34 13.61 38.15 -1.87
C ALA A 34 14.10 36.82 -1.27
N ILE A 35 14.65 36.86 -0.05
CA ILE A 35 15.08 35.67 0.68
C ILE A 35 13.87 34.81 1.06
N GLU A 36 12.80 35.43 1.58
CA GLU A 36 11.59 34.73 2.00
C GLU A 36 10.88 34.08 0.81
N SER A 37 10.74 34.82 -0.29
CA SER A 37 10.17 34.29 -1.55
C SER A 37 10.97 33.11 -2.10
N LYS A 38 12.31 33.20 -2.07
CA LYS A 38 13.17 32.10 -2.51
C LYS A 38 13.01 30.87 -1.61
N LEU A 39 13.02 31.07 -0.29
CA LEU A 39 12.86 30.00 0.69
C LEU A 39 11.51 29.30 0.51
N GLN A 40 10.45 30.06 0.28
CA GLN A 40 9.12 29.50 0.02
C GLN A 40 9.10 28.67 -1.26
N ALA A 41 9.67 29.19 -2.36
CA ALA A 41 9.75 28.47 -3.63
C ALA A 41 10.54 27.15 -3.51
N ASP A 42 11.66 27.17 -2.78
CA ASP A 42 12.46 25.96 -2.51
C ASP A 42 11.66 24.92 -1.70
N GLN A 43 10.92 25.34 -0.67
CA GLN A 43 10.07 24.44 0.12
C GLN A 43 8.91 23.87 -0.70
N GLU A 44 8.28 24.68 -1.55
CA GLU A 44 7.21 24.22 -2.45
C GLU A 44 7.74 23.21 -3.48
N ALA A 45 8.93 23.44 -4.04
CA ALA A 45 9.58 22.50 -4.95
C ALA A 45 9.87 21.15 -4.25
N GLN A 46 10.45 21.19 -3.05
CA GLN A 46 10.71 19.99 -2.25
C GLN A 46 9.41 19.22 -1.94
N ARG A 47 8.35 19.96 -1.57
CA ARG A 47 7.03 19.36 -1.31
C ARG A 47 6.47 18.70 -2.55
N MET A 48 6.59 19.34 -3.72
CA MET A 48 6.08 18.80 -4.98
C MET A 48 6.84 17.53 -5.39
N VAL A 49 8.16 17.49 -5.20
CA VAL A 49 8.97 16.29 -5.45
C VAL A 49 8.49 15.13 -4.57
N PHE A 50 8.26 15.39 -3.28
CA PHE A 50 7.75 14.37 -2.36
C PHE A 50 6.36 13.87 -2.76
N VAL A 51 5.45 14.77 -3.14
CA VAL A 51 4.12 14.40 -3.63
C VAL A 51 4.22 13.55 -4.90
N LYS A 52 5.04 13.96 -5.87
CA LYS A 52 5.25 13.19 -7.11
C LYS A 52 5.80 11.80 -6.83
N GLN A 53 6.77 11.68 -5.93
CA GLN A 53 7.34 10.39 -5.54
C GLN A 53 6.30 9.51 -4.84
N LYS A 54 5.49 10.08 -3.96
CA LYS A 54 4.40 9.38 -3.29
C LYS A 54 3.37 8.85 -4.30
N GLU A 55 2.96 9.67 -5.26
CA GLU A 55 1.99 9.25 -6.29
C GLU A 55 2.56 8.15 -7.20
N GLN A 56 3.86 8.18 -7.52
CA GLN A 56 4.51 7.10 -8.27
C GLN A 56 4.51 5.78 -7.49
N LEU A 57 4.87 5.82 -6.21
CA LEU A 57 4.86 4.63 -5.35
C LEU A 57 3.44 4.07 -5.16
N GLU A 58 2.43 4.93 -5.04
CA GLU A 58 1.02 4.50 -4.97
C GLU A 58 0.57 3.84 -6.29
N ALA A 59 0.98 4.37 -7.44
CA ALA A 59 0.69 3.77 -8.74
C ALA A 59 1.38 2.40 -8.89
N GLU A 60 2.65 2.31 -8.51
CA GLU A 60 3.40 1.05 -8.54
C GLU A 60 2.80 0.01 -7.60
N ARG A 61 2.40 0.40 -6.38
CA ARG A 61 1.69 -0.49 -5.44
C ARG A 61 0.43 -1.07 -6.07
N LYS A 62 -0.40 -0.24 -6.71
CA LYS A 62 -1.64 -0.69 -7.37
C LYS A 62 -1.35 -1.68 -8.50
N ILE A 63 -0.30 -1.45 -9.28
CA ILE A 63 0.10 -2.37 -10.35
C ILE A 63 0.54 -3.73 -9.77
N ILE A 64 1.35 -3.72 -8.72
CA ILE A 64 1.82 -4.94 -8.05
C ILE A 64 0.64 -5.70 -7.46
N GLU A 65 -0.29 -5.02 -6.78
CA GLU A 65 -1.48 -5.63 -6.20
C GLU A 65 -2.38 -6.27 -7.27
N ALA A 66 -2.63 -5.56 -8.38
CA ALA A 66 -3.41 -6.09 -9.50
C ALA A 66 -2.74 -7.31 -10.14
N ASN A 67 -1.43 -7.27 -10.37
CA ASN A 67 -0.67 -8.41 -10.88
C ASN A 67 -0.68 -9.58 -9.91
N GLY A 68 -0.54 -9.32 -8.60
CA GLY A 68 -0.62 -10.32 -7.55
C GLY A 68 -1.97 -11.02 -7.54
N ALA A 69 -3.07 -10.26 -7.61
CA ALA A 69 -4.43 -10.80 -7.67
C ALA A 69 -4.68 -11.63 -8.95
N ALA A 70 -4.21 -11.15 -10.10
CA ALA A 70 -4.31 -11.88 -11.36
C ALA A 70 -3.54 -13.20 -11.32
N ASN A 71 -2.28 -13.17 -10.86
CA ASN A 71 -1.45 -14.36 -10.72
C ASN A 71 -2.03 -15.35 -9.70
N ALA A 72 -2.51 -14.87 -8.56
CA ALA A 72 -3.17 -15.72 -7.57
C ALA A 72 -4.40 -16.43 -8.14
N THR A 73 -5.19 -15.72 -8.96
CA THR A 73 -6.37 -16.30 -9.63
C THR A 73 -5.96 -17.39 -10.61
N ILE A 74 -4.92 -17.16 -11.42
CA ILE A 74 -4.39 -18.15 -12.37
C ILE A 74 -3.88 -19.38 -11.62
N VAL A 75 -3.04 -19.20 -10.59
CA VAL A 75 -2.48 -20.30 -9.80
C VAL A 75 -3.56 -21.12 -9.11
N ARG A 76 -4.60 -20.45 -8.58
CA ARG A 76 -5.74 -21.16 -8.00
C ARG A 76 -6.50 -21.97 -9.04
N ALA A 77 -6.80 -21.37 -10.20
CA ALA A 77 -7.51 -22.06 -11.28
C ALA A 77 -6.73 -23.25 -11.83
N THR A 78 -5.40 -23.13 -11.98
CA THR A 78 -4.56 -24.26 -12.42
C THR A 78 -4.50 -25.36 -11.37
N GLY A 79 -4.41 -25.02 -10.08
CA GLY A 79 -4.47 -25.98 -8.99
C GLY A 79 -5.81 -26.74 -8.93
N GLU A 80 -6.92 -26.02 -9.08
CA GLU A 80 -8.26 -26.62 -9.16
C GLU A 80 -8.41 -27.52 -10.38
N ALA A 81 -7.93 -27.09 -11.55
CA ALA A 81 -7.96 -27.89 -12.77
C ALA A 81 -7.16 -29.18 -12.63
N GLU A 82 -5.97 -29.14 -12.03
CA GLU A 82 -5.15 -30.33 -11.82
C GLU A 82 -5.79 -31.28 -10.79
N ALA A 83 -6.35 -30.74 -9.71
CA ALA A 83 -7.10 -31.53 -8.73
C ALA A 83 -8.30 -32.24 -9.38
N LEU A 84 -9.09 -31.53 -10.21
CA LEU A 84 -10.18 -32.12 -10.97
C LEU A 84 -9.69 -33.17 -11.97
N ARG A 85 -8.54 -32.95 -12.62
CA ARG A 85 -7.95 -33.93 -13.54
C ARG A 85 -7.59 -35.22 -12.81
N LEU A 86 -6.96 -35.14 -11.64
CA LEU A 86 -6.63 -36.29 -10.81
C LEU A 86 -7.89 -37.04 -10.37
N ILE A 87 -8.91 -36.32 -9.91
CA ILE A 87 -10.19 -36.91 -9.53
C ILE A 87 -10.82 -37.64 -10.72
N ASN A 88 -10.85 -37.04 -11.91
CA ASN A 88 -11.40 -37.68 -13.11
C ASN A 88 -10.64 -38.95 -13.50
N LEU A 89 -9.31 -38.96 -13.35
CA LEU A 89 -8.50 -40.16 -13.60
C LEU A 89 -8.80 -41.29 -12.59
N GLU A 90 -9.06 -40.94 -11.33
CA GLU A 90 -9.49 -41.91 -10.31
C GLU A 90 -10.90 -42.43 -10.57
N LEU A 91 -11.83 -41.55 -10.97
CA LEU A 91 -13.20 -41.90 -11.34
C LEU A 91 -13.25 -42.82 -12.56
N ALA A 92 -12.40 -42.60 -13.57
CA ALA A 92 -12.29 -43.47 -14.73
C ALA A 92 -11.81 -44.89 -14.38
N LYS A 93 -10.97 -45.02 -13.35
CA LYS A 93 -10.51 -46.32 -12.84
C LYS A 93 -11.56 -47.03 -11.98
N ASN A 94 -12.45 -46.27 -11.32
CA ASN A 94 -13.48 -46.85 -10.47
C ASN A 94 -14.81 -46.07 -10.57
N PRO A 95 -15.69 -46.42 -11.53
CA PRO A 95 -16.93 -45.70 -11.78
C PRO A 95 -17.93 -45.73 -10.60
N LYS A 96 -17.76 -46.64 -9.63
CA LYS A 96 -18.58 -46.67 -8.39
C LYS A 96 -18.22 -45.56 -7.40
N LEU A 97 -17.08 -44.90 -7.57
CA LEU A 97 -16.60 -43.84 -6.67
C LEU A 97 -17.46 -42.56 -6.74
N ILE A 98 -18.13 -42.30 -7.87
CA ILE A 98 -19.10 -41.20 -8.01
C ILE A 98 -20.23 -41.37 -6.99
N ASN A 99 -20.81 -42.57 -6.94
CA ASN A 99 -21.91 -42.89 -6.03
C ASN A 99 -21.47 -42.77 -4.56
N TYR A 100 -20.26 -43.26 -4.22
CA TYR A 100 -19.72 -43.15 -2.87
C TYR A 100 -19.47 -41.70 -2.44
N LYS A 101 -18.87 -40.87 -3.29
CA LYS A 101 -18.67 -39.44 -3.00
C LYS A 101 -20.00 -38.69 -2.88
N TYR A 102 -20.98 -39.03 -3.71
CA TYR A 102 -22.33 -38.47 -3.62
C TYR A 102 -22.96 -38.79 -2.26
N ILE A 103 -22.94 -40.06 -1.83
CA ILE A 103 -23.45 -40.48 -0.51
C ILE A 103 -22.70 -39.75 0.62
N GLN A 104 -21.38 -39.57 0.56
CA GLN A 104 -20.64 -38.82 1.60
C GLN A 104 -20.96 -37.32 1.63
N MET A 105 -21.18 -36.68 0.49
CA MET A 105 -21.64 -35.28 0.45
C MET A 105 -23.07 -35.16 1.02
N LEU A 106 -23.91 -36.18 0.81
CA LEU A 106 -25.24 -36.29 1.39
C LEU A 106 -25.25 -36.64 2.88
N GLU A 107 -24.21 -37.28 3.43
CA GLU A 107 -24.05 -37.53 4.87
C GLU A 107 -23.53 -36.28 5.61
N GLY A 108 -22.79 -35.40 4.93
CA GLY A 108 -22.21 -34.17 5.50
C GLY A 108 -23.12 -32.93 5.43
N GLN A 109 -24.19 -32.98 4.64
CA GLN A 109 -25.29 -32.03 4.70
C GLN A 109 -26.50 -32.81 5.22
N GLU A 110 -27.25 -32.33 6.21
CA GLU A 110 -28.55 -32.94 6.55
C GLU A 110 -29.50 -32.78 5.35
N VAL A 111 -29.42 -33.70 4.38
CA VAL A 111 -30.20 -33.62 3.15
C VAL A 111 -31.60 -34.14 3.46
N GLN A 112 -32.50 -33.18 3.70
CA GLN A 112 -33.91 -33.43 4.06
C GLN A 112 -34.77 -33.95 2.89
N THR A 113 -34.26 -33.97 1.65
CA THR A 113 -35.02 -34.48 0.49
C THR A 113 -34.10 -35.18 -0.51
N LEU A 114 -34.35 -36.47 -0.72
CA LEU A 114 -33.71 -37.32 -1.71
C LEU A 114 -34.64 -37.46 -2.93
N ILE A 115 -34.28 -36.87 -4.07
CA ILE A 115 -34.92 -37.19 -5.37
C ILE A 115 -33.94 -38.05 -6.16
N VAL A 116 -34.23 -39.35 -6.22
CA VAL A 116 -33.53 -40.29 -7.09
C VAL A 116 -34.38 -40.45 -8.36
N PRO A 117 -33.94 -40.01 -9.54
CA PRO A 117 -34.59 -40.39 -10.79
C PRO A 117 -34.22 -41.85 -11.09
N ALA A 118 -34.92 -42.78 -10.45
CA ALA A 118 -35.09 -44.13 -10.95
C ALA A 118 -36.42 -44.16 -11.70
N ASP A 119 -36.44 -44.77 -12.88
CA ASP A 119 -37.59 -44.97 -13.76
C ASP A 119 -38.73 -45.80 -13.11
N GLN A 120 -38.72 -46.00 -11.80
CA GLN A 120 -39.78 -46.62 -11.02
C GLN A 120 -39.92 -45.87 -9.70
N GLY A 121 -40.98 -45.06 -9.63
CA GLY A 121 -41.25 -44.19 -8.50
C GLY A 121 -41.47 -44.97 -7.21
N ILE A 122 -40.74 -44.58 -6.17
CA ILE A 122 -41.15 -44.77 -4.79
C ILE A 122 -40.83 -43.47 -4.06
N ILE A 123 -41.88 -42.80 -3.57
CA ILE A 123 -41.76 -41.69 -2.62
C ILE A 123 -41.78 -42.33 -1.24
N LEU A 124 -40.68 -42.18 -0.49
CA LEU A 124 -40.65 -42.49 0.93
C LEU A 124 -40.81 -41.18 1.70
N ASP A 125 -41.99 -40.98 2.27
CA ASP A 125 -42.26 -39.91 3.24
C ASP A 125 -41.91 -40.45 4.63
N ALA A 126 -40.99 -39.79 5.33
CA ALA A 126 -40.66 -40.08 6.71
C ALA A 126 -40.94 -38.84 7.57
N THR A 127 -42.23 -38.50 7.70
CA THR A 127 -42.68 -37.58 8.75
C THR A 127 -43.12 -38.36 9.98
N LYS A 128 -42.20 -38.60 10.92
CA LYS A 128 -42.50 -38.56 12.37
C LYS A 128 -41.25 -38.44 13.23
#